data_AF-A0A378BPA5-F1
#
_entry.id   AF-A0A378BPA5-F1
#
_cell.length_a   1.000
_cell.length_b   1.000
_cell.length_c   1.000
_cell.angle_alpha   90.00
_cell.angle_beta   90.00
_cell.angle_gamma   90.00
#
_symmetry.space_group_name_H-M   'P 1'
#
loop_
_entity.id
_entity.type
_entity.pdbx_description
1 polymer ?
#
loop_
_entity_poly.entity_id
_entity_poly.type
_entity_poly.pdbx_seq_one_letter_code
_entity_poly.pdbx_strand_id
1 'polypeptide(L)'
;MRLDRDARPLLLIEDPETRLHPIMLSVAWHLLNLLPLQRVTTTNSGELLSLTPVEQVCRLVRESTRVSAWRLGPGGMNAEESRRIAFHIRFNRASSLFARCWLLVEGETETWVINELARQCGHHFDAEGVKVIEFAQSGLKPLIKFARRMGIQWHVLVDGDEAGKKYAATVRGLLNNDRELERDHLTSLPALDMEHFMYRQGFDDVYHRVAQIPDNVPMNMRRVITKAIHRSSKPDLAIEVAMEAGRRGVDAVPTLLKKMFSRVLWLARGRAD
;
A
#
# COMPACT_ATOMS: atom_id res chain seq x y z
N MET A 1 10.46 11.24 50.09
CA MET A 1 9.98 10.05 49.36
C MET A 1 11.20 9.19 49.02
N ARG A 2 11.33 7.99 49.59
CA ARG A 2 12.48 7.10 49.37
C ARG A 2 12.04 6.08 48.30
N LEU A 3 12.67 6.11 47.13
CA LEU A 3 12.38 5.15 46.06
C LEU A 3 12.87 3.76 46.47
N ASP A 4 12.21 2.73 45.94
CA ASP A 4 12.63 1.34 46.08
C ASP A 4 14.04 1.15 45.48
N ARG A 5 14.84 0.24 46.04
CA ARG A 5 16.21 -0.05 45.55
C ARG A 5 16.20 -0.60 44.12
N ASP A 6 15.11 -1.26 43.73
CA ASP A 6 14.92 -1.82 42.39
C ASP A 6 14.15 -0.89 41.46
N ALA A 7 13.81 0.32 41.90
CA ALA A 7 13.20 1.32 41.04
C ALA A 7 14.11 1.61 39.82
N ARG A 8 13.57 1.44 38.63
CA ARG A 8 14.20 1.82 37.36
C ARG A 8 13.40 2.98 36.77
N PRO A 9 14.06 4.02 36.24
CA PRO A 9 13.34 5.13 35.65
C PRO A 9 12.68 4.70 34.34
N LEU A 10 11.45 5.19 34.12
CA LEU A 10 10.74 5.09 32.85
C LEU A 10 10.98 6.39 32.07
N LEU A 11 11.49 6.26 30.84
CA LEU A 11 11.69 7.40 29.96
C LEU A 11 10.50 7.56 29.02
N LEU A 12 9.80 8.69 29.15
CA LEU A 12 8.72 9.09 28.24
C LEU A 12 9.27 10.13 27.26
N ILE A 13 9.08 9.90 25.97
CA ILE A 13 9.48 10.84 24.91
C ILE A 13 8.27 11.10 24.02
N GLU A 14 7.90 12.36 23.87
CA GLU A 14 6.75 12.76 23.05
C GLU A 14 7.24 13.46 21.79
N ASP A 15 6.91 12.89 20.64
CA ASP A 15 7.09 13.42 19.29
C ASP A 15 8.45 14.13 19.06
N PRO A 16 9.59 13.42 19.27
CA PRO A 16 10.92 14.02 19.24
C PRO A 16 11.31 14.60 17.87
N GLU A 17 10.63 14.18 16.79
CA GLU A 17 10.78 14.73 15.44
C GLU A 17 10.37 16.20 15.32
N THR A 18 9.52 16.72 16.21
CA THR A 18 8.93 18.07 16.08
C THR A 18 9.95 19.20 16.13
N ARG A 19 11.15 18.94 16.67
CA ARG A 19 12.21 19.93 16.88
C ARG A 19 13.57 19.52 16.31
N LEU A 20 13.65 18.36 15.66
CA LEU A 20 14.91 17.79 15.20
C LEU A 20 14.87 17.59 13.69
N HIS A 21 15.94 18.03 13.03
CA HIS A 21 16.20 17.61 11.66
C HIS A 21 16.30 16.07 11.59
N PRO A 22 15.83 15.39 10.52
CA PRO A 22 15.84 13.93 10.43
C PRO A 22 17.18 13.27 10.78
N ILE A 23 18.30 13.83 10.32
CA ILE A 23 19.66 13.33 10.66
C ILE A 23 19.91 13.38 12.17
N MET A 24 19.56 14.49 12.83
CA MET A 24 19.75 14.66 14.28
C MET A 24 18.84 13.72 15.06
N LEU A 25 17.62 13.51 14.56
CA LEU A 25 16.67 12.57 15.13
C LEU A 25 17.23 11.15 15.12
N SER A 26 17.80 10.70 14.01
CA SER A 26 18.38 9.36 13.88
C SER A 26 19.59 9.17 14.80
N VAL A 27 20.45 10.20 14.94
CA VAL A 27 21.57 10.19 15.91
C VAL A 27 21.07 10.13 17.35
N ALA A 28 20.13 11.00 17.73
CA ALA A 28 19.56 11.03 19.07
C ALA A 28 18.88 9.70 19.41
N TRP A 29 18.15 9.12 18.46
CA TRP A 29 17.48 7.84 18.64
C TRP A 29 18.47 6.69 18.85
N HIS A 30 19.59 6.68 18.13
CA HIS A 30 20.65 5.70 18.35
C HIS A 30 21.23 5.80 19.77
N LEU A 31 21.54 7.02 20.24
CA LEU A 31 22.03 7.24 21.61
C LEU A 31 21.00 6.80 22.66
N LEU A 32 19.72 7.11 22.45
CA LEU A 32 18.64 6.69 23.33
C LEU A 32 18.48 5.17 23.40
N ASN A 33 18.84 4.43 22.34
CA ASN A 33 18.82 2.97 22.33
C ASN A 33 19.95 2.34 23.15
N LEU A 34 21.00 3.09 23.49
CA LEU A 34 22.10 2.62 24.33
C LEU A 34 21.77 2.69 25.83
N LEU A 35 20.73 3.44 26.20
CA LEU A 35 20.31 3.58 27.59
C LEU A 35 19.57 2.30 28.04
N PRO A 36 19.98 1.63 29.13
CA PRO A 36 19.33 0.42 29.63
C PRO A 36 18.05 0.74 30.42
N LEU A 37 17.17 1.55 29.83
CA LEU A 37 15.95 2.06 30.44
C LEU A 37 14.72 1.59 29.67
N GLN A 38 13.61 1.38 30.38
CA GLN A 38 12.33 1.21 29.72
C GLN A 38 11.92 2.55 29.11
N ARG A 39 11.57 2.54 27.83
CA ARG A 39 11.19 3.73 27.08
C ARG A 39 9.80 3.56 26.48
N VAL A 40 8.99 4.61 26.57
CA VAL A 40 7.74 4.74 25.83
C VAL A 40 7.84 6.02 25.01
N THR A 41 7.64 5.90 23.71
CA THR A 41 7.76 7.03 22.79
C THR A 41 6.53 7.12 21.92
N THR A 42 5.94 8.31 21.83
CA THR A 42 4.97 8.64 20.78
C THR A 42 5.71 9.26 19.60
N THR A 43 5.26 8.97 18.39
CA THR A 43 5.83 9.57 17.20
C THR A 43 4.83 9.52 16.03
N ASN A 44 4.89 10.55 15.21
CA ASN A 44 4.30 10.67 13.89
C ASN A 44 5.38 10.64 12.78
N SER A 45 6.62 10.27 13.12
CA SER A 45 7.76 10.23 12.21
C SER A 45 7.94 8.85 11.56
N GLY A 46 7.87 8.83 10.24
CA GLY A 46 8.27 7.65 9.45
C GLY A 46 9.75 7.29 9.65
N GLU A 47 10.61 8.29 9.89
CA GLU A 47 12.04 8.07 10.12
C GLU A 47 12.25 7.24 11.41
N LEU A 48 11.61 7.59 12.52
CA LEU A 48 11.73 6.82 13.76
C LEU A 48 11.12 5.43 13.67
N LEU A 49 10.00 5.31 12.94
CA LEU A 49 9.42 3.99 12.67
C LEU A 49 10.37 3.11 11.86
N SER A 50 11.13 3.70 10.93
CA SER A 50 12.12 2.96 10.14
C SER A 50 13.24 2.36 11.00
N LEU A 51 13.58 3.03 12.11
CA LEU A 51 14.64 2.65 13.05
C LEU A 51 14.15 1.70 14.17
N THR A 52 12.83 1.54 14.33
CA THR A 52 12.23 0.76 15.42
C THR A 52 11.83 -0.64 14.96
N PRO A 53 12.19 -1.73 15.67
CA PRO A 53 11.66 -3.07 15.38
C PRO A 53 10.13 -3.09 15.35
N VAL A 54 9.54 -3.71 14.33
CA VAL A 54 8.07 -3.72 14.16
C VAL A 54 7.35 -4.43 15.31
N GLU A 55 8.05 -5.32 16.02
CA GLU A 55 7.60 -6.01 17.23
C GLU A 55 7.43 -5.05 18.42
N GLN A 56 8.13 -3.92 18.42
CA GLN A 56 8.06 -2.88 19.45
C GLN A 56 7.08 -1.75 19.10
N VAL A 57 6.51 -1.78 17.89
CA VAL A 57 5.55 -0.77 17.44
C VAL A 57 4.16 -1.07 17.99
N CYS A 58 3.57 -0.08 18.67
CA CYS A 58 2.17 -0.08 19.06
C CYS A 58 1.44 1.01 18.25
N ARG A 59 0.46 0.61 17.46
CA ARG A 59 -0.36 1.53 16.66
C ARG A 59 -1.64 1.85 17.42
N LEU A 60 -1.83 3.12 17.78
CA LEU A 60 -3.04 3.61 18.43
C LEU A 60 -3.99 4.17 17.38
N VAL A 61 -5.22 3.67 17.36
CA VAL A 61 -6.26 4.10 16.42
C VAL A 61 -7.46 4.59 17.19
N ARG A 62 -7.87 5.83 16.95
CA ARG A 62 -9.09 6.40 17.52
C ARG A 62 -10.30 5.91 16.73
N GLU A 63 -11.21 5.24 17.42
CA GLU A 63 -12.57 4.90 16.98
C GLU A 63 -13.56 5.89 17.61
N SER A 64 -14.85 5.82 17.24
CA SER A 64 -15.88 6.75 17.72
C SER A 64 -16.01 6.75 19.26
N THR A 65 -15.85 5.59 19.90
CA THR A 65 -16.07 5.40 21.35
C THR A 65 -14.83 5.02 22.14
N ARG A 66 -13.71 4.70 21.49
CA ARG A 66 -12.50 4.19 22.16
C ARG A 66 -11.23 4.43 21.35
N VAL A 67 -10.09 4.20 21.98
CA VAL A 67 -8.79 4.07 21.29
C VAL A 67 -8.39 2.61 21.33
N SER A 68 -8.21 2.01 20.16
CA SER A 68 -7.74 0.63 19.99
C SER A 68 -6.22 0.62 19.85
N ALA A 69 -5.55 -0.24 20.63
CA ALA A 69 -4.11 -0.43 20.57
C ALA A 69 -3.77 -1.72 19.81
N TRP A 70 -3.10 -1.57 18.67
CA TRP A 70 -2.72 -2.66 17.78
C TRP A 70 -1.22 -2.95 17.86
N ARG A 71 -0.88 -4.24 17.95
CA ARG A 71 0.49 -4.75 18.03
C ARG A 71 0.52 -6.16 17.48
N LEU A 72 1.69 -6.60 17.01
CA LEU A 72 1.87 -7.97 16.50
C LEU A 72 1.48 -9.05 17.52
N GLY A 73 1.66 -8.77 18.81
CA GLY A 73 1.33 -9.69 19.90
C GLY A 73 2.30 -10.89 19.99
N PRO A 74 2.10 -11.78 20.98
CA PRO A 74 3.05 -12.86 21.29
C PRO A 74 3.17 -13.91 20.17
N GLY A 75 2.12 -14.11 19.37
CA GLY A 75 2.18 -15.01 18.21
C GLY A 75 3.00 -14.48 17.04
N GLY A 76 3.38 -13.20 17.07
CA GLY A 76 4.32 -12.56 16.15
C GLY A 76 4.11 -12.83 14.66
N MET A 77 5.21 -12.67 13.93
CA MET A 77 5.42 -13.16 12.57
C MET A 77 6.55 -14.18 12.60
N ASN A 78 6.59 -15.10 11.63
CA ASN A 78 7.75 -15.97 11.50
C ASN A 78 8.97 -15.17 11.00
N ALA A 79 10.18 -15.75 11.10
CA ALA A 79 11.41 -15.05 10.76
C ALA A 79 11.47 -14.56 9.29
N GLU A 80 10.84 -15.29 8.35
CA GLU A 80 10.80 -14.90 6.94
C GLU A 80 9.83 -13.73 6.71
N GLU A 81 8.62 -13.81 7.28
CA GLU A 81 7.61 -12.76 7.26
C GLU A 81 8.15 -11.47 7.89
N SER A 82 8.76 -11.56 9.08
CA SER A 82 9.37 -10.41 9.76
C SER A 82 10.46 -9.75 8.90
N ARG A 83 11.31 -10.54 8.22
CA ARG A 83 12.34 -9.98 7.33
C ARG A 83 11.73 -9.22 6.16
N ARG A 84 10.69 -9.77 5.53
CA ARG A 84 10.00 -9.13 4.39
C ARG A 84 9.32 -7.83 4.80
N ILE A 85 8.62 -7.82 5.94
CA ILE A 85 8.01 -6.60 6.49
C ILE A 85 9.09 -5.58 6.88
N ALA A 86 10.17 -6.01 7.54
CA ALA A 86 11.25 -5.11 7.93
C ALA A 86 11.85 -4.39 6.72
N PHE A 87 12.07 -5.10 5.61
CA PHE A 87 12.64 -4.51 4.41
C PHE A 87 11.63 -3.67 3.62
N HIS A 88 10.53 -4.27 3.18
CA HIS A 88 9.63 -3.61 2.21
C HIS A 88 8.68 -2.57 2.83
N ILE A 89 8.37 -2.71 4.13
CA ILE A 89 7.50 -1.80 4.86
C ILE A 89 8.32 -0.88 5.75
N ARG A 90 9.05 -1.42 6.73
CA ARG A 90 9.73 -0.57 7.71
C ARG A 90 10.84 0.28 7.08
N PHE A 91 11.75 -0.30 6.30
CA PHE A 91 12.86 0.47 5.73
C PHE A 91 12.44 1.30 4.51
N ASN A 92 11.68 0.72 3.59
CA ASN A 92 11.39 1.39 2.32
C ASN A 92 10.12 2.26 2.36
N ARG A 93 9.17 1.97 3.27
CA ARG A 93 7.82 2.56 3.25
C ARG A 93 7.26 2.79 4.66
N ALA A 94 8.09 3.27 5.59
CA ALA A 94 7.72 3.39 7.01
C ALA A 94 6.41 4.16 7.23
N SER A 95 6.16 5.19 6.42
CA SER A 95 4.92 5.99 6.46
C SER A 95 3.64 5.18 6.22
N SER A 96 3.73 4.00 5.58
CA SER A 96 2.59 3.09 5.40
C SER A 96 2.07 2.52 6.71
N LEU A 97 2.85 2.54 7.80
CA LEU A 97 2.39 2.13 9.13
C LEU A 97 1.35 3.10 9.72
N PHE A 98 1.33 4.35 9.25
CA PHE A 98 0.30 5.34 9.60
C PHE A 98 -0.97 5.21 8.76
N ALA A 99 -0.94 4.42 7.67
CA ALA A 99 -2.08 4.27 6.78
C ALA A 99 -3.29 3.68 7.52
N ARG A 100 -4.48 4.11 7.11
CA ARG A 100 -5.73 3.49 7.50
C ARG A 100 -6.03 2.27 6.63
N CYS A 101 -5.69 2.35 5.34
CA CYS A 101 -5.84 1.25 4.40
C CYS A 101 -4.61 1.06 3.50
N TRP A 102 -4.25 -0.18 3.22
CA TRP A 102 -3.28 -0.56 2.20
C TRP A 102 -4.00 -1.04 0.93
N LEU A 103 -3.67 -0.45 -0.21
CA LEU A 103 -4.05 -0.97 -1.51
C LEU A 103 -2.89 -1.78 -2.07
N LEU A 104 -3.01 -3.10 -2.00
CA LEU A 104 -1.99 -4.06 -2.42
C LEU A 104 -2.13 -4.32 -3.92
N VAL A 105 -1.06 -4.06 -4.68
CA VAL A 105 -1.00 -4.23 -6.14
C VAL A 105 0.16 -5.14 -6.54
N GLU A 106 0.13 -5.72 -7.73
CA GLU A 106 1.18 -6.67 -8.15
C GLU A 106 2.54 -5.99 -8.28
N GLY A 107 2.65 -4.86 -8.99
CA GLY A 107 3.93 -4.19 -9.22
C GLY A 107 3.89 -2.66 -9.33
N GLU A 108 4.97 -2.13 -9.88
CA GLU A 108 5.20 -0.69 -10.02
C GLU A 108 4.23 -0.03 -11.01
N THR A 109 3.96 -0.69 -12.14
CA THR A 109 3.05 -0.20 -13.19
C THR A 109 1.68 0.13 -12.61
N GLU A 110 1.10 -0.78 -11.83
CA GLU A 110 -0.19 -0.58 -11.17
C GLU A 110 -0.11 0.56 -10.16
N THR A 111 1.00 0.67 -9.43
CA THR A 111 1.21 1.75 -8.46
C THR A 111 1.11 3.13 -9.13
N TRP A 112 1.72 3.33 -10.30
CA TRP A 112 1.62 4.58 -11.06
C TRP A 112 0.20 4.84 -11.56
N VAL A 113 -0.38 3.87 -12.28
CA VAL A 113 -1.71 4.01 -12.89
C VAL A 113 -2.78 4.28 -11.83
N ILE A 114 -2.77 3.52 -10.74
CA ILE A 114 -3.78 3.60 -9.69
C ILE A 114 -3.75 4.95 -8.96
N ASN A 115 -2.56 5.44 -8.58
CA ASN A 115 -2.46 6.73 -7.88
C ASN A 115 -2.95 7.88 -8.78
N GLU A 116 -2.57 7.87 -10.04
CA GLU A 116 -2.92 8.96 -10.96
C GLU A 116 -4.41 8.92 -11.35
N LEU A 117 -4.97 7.75 -11.66
CA LEU A 117 -6.41 7.61 -11.94
C LEU A 117 -7.27 7.96 -10.72
N ALA A 118 -6.81 7.61 -9.50
CA ALA A 118 -7.50 8.00 -8.27
C ALA A 118 -7.51 9.53 -8.09
N ARG A 119 -6.35 10.18 -8.30
CA ARG A 119 -6.21 11.64 -8.24
C ARG A 119 -7.15 12.34 -9.23
N GLN A 120 -7.28 11.81 -10.44
CA GLN A 120 -8.20 12.34 -11.45
C GLN A 120 -9.66 12.22 -11.04
N CYS A 121 -10.03 11.15 -10.33
CA CYS A 121 -11.37 11.01 -9.73
C CYS A 121 -11.59 11.91 -8.50
N GLY A 122 -10.64 12.80 -8.17
CA GLY A 122 -10.69 13.66 -6.99
C GLY A 122 -10.31 12.94 -5.69
N HIS A 123 -9.77 11.73 -5.77
CA HIS A 123 -9.38 10.93 -4.62
C HIS A 123 -7.87 11.05 -4.35
N HIS A 124 -7.52 11.82 -3.33
CA HIS A 124 -6.13 11.95 -2.88
C HIS A 124 -5.84 10.87 -1.83
N PHE A 125 -5.36 9.71 -2.26
CA PHE A 125 -5.10 8.57 -1.37
C PHE A 125 -4.25 8.90 -0.16
N ASP A 126 -3.19 9.70 -0.33
CA ASP A 126 -2.35 10.13 0.79
C ASP A 126 -3.13 10.89 1.87
N ALA A 127 -4.05 11.78 1.48
CA ALA A 127 -4.89 12.55 2.41
C ALA A 127 -5.94 11.67 3.10
N GLU A 128 -6.39 10.61 2.43
CA GLU A 128 -7.38 9.65 2.94
C GLU A 128 -6.74 8.55 3.80
N GLY A 129 -5.41 8.55 3.94
CA GLY A 129 -4.68 7.52 4.65
C GLY A 129 -4.65 6.17 3.92
N VAL A 130 -4.72 6.20 2.58
CA VAL A 130 -4.56 5.04 1.71
C VAL A 130 -3.12 5.02 1.19
N LYS A 131 -2.44 3.89 1.32
CA LYS A 131 -1.11 3.68 0.73
C LYS A 131 -1.14 2.52 -0.26
N VAL A 132 -0.68 2.78 -1.49
CA VAL A 132 -0.51 1.75 -2.52
C VAL A 132 0.82 1.03 -2.30
N ILE A 133 0.80 -0.29 -2.21
CA ILE A 133 1.98 -1.11 -1.87
C ILE A 133 2.04 -2.29 -2.84
N GLU A 134 3.14 -2.38 -3.59
CA GLU A 134 3.44 -3.54 -4.41
C GLU A 134 3.81 -4.77 -3.55
N PHE A 135 3.24 -5.92 -3.91
CA PHE A 135 3.47 -7.18 -3.18
C PHE A 135 4.29 -8.21 -3.94
N ALA A 136 4.68 -7.98 -5.20
CA ALA A 136 5.50 -8.93 -5.95
C ALA A 136 6.78 -9.34 -5.19
N GLN A 137 7.46 -8.37 -4.56
CA GLN A 137 8.68 -8.65 -3.80
C GLN A 137 8.40 -9.02 -2.33
N SER A 138 7.43 -8.36 -1.70
CA SER A 138 7.09 -8.52 -0.29
C SER A 138 6.33 -9.82 0.01
N GLY A 139 5.64 -10.37 -0.99
CA GLY A 139 4.66 -11.44 -0.83
C GLY A 139 3.33 -10.95 -0.24
N LEU A 140 2.24 -11.48 -0.77
CA LEU A 140 0.89 -11.08 -0.38
C LEU A 140 0.49 -11.52 1.05
N LYS A 141 0.76 -12.78 1.42
CA LYS A 141 0.36 -13.33 2.73
C LYS A 141 1.01 -12.60 3.92
N PRO A 142 2.33 -12.32 3.93
CA PRO A 142 2.96 -11.56 5.00
C PRO A 142 2.34 -10.17 5.20
N LEU A 143 2.07 -9.46 4.10
CA LEU A 143 1.46 -8.13 4.14
C LEU A 143 0.06 -8.16 4.74
N ILE A 144 -0.83 -9.05 4.27
CA ILE A 144 -2.20 -9.17 4.81
C ILE A 144 -2.16 -9.57 6.28
N LYS A 145 -1.30 -10.53 6.65
CA LYS A 145 -1.15 -10.98 8.05
C LYS A 145 -0.70 -9.82 8.95
N PHE A 146 0.28 -9.05 8.51
CA PHE A 146 0.77 -7.87 9.23
C PHE A 146 -0.33 -6.80 9.37
N ALA A 147 -0.98 -6.44 8.27
CA ALA A 147 -2.05 -5.43 8.24
C ALA A 147 -3.17 -5.79 9.23
N ARG A 148 -3.63 -7.06 9.23
CA ARG A 148 -4.65 -7.55 10.17
C ARG A 148 -4.22 -7.43 11.63
N ARG A 149 -2.96 -7.74 11.96
CA ARG A 149 -2.44 -7.62 13.34
C ARG A 149 -2.22 -6.18 13.78
N MET A 150 -1.94 -5.28 12.85
CA MET A 150 -1.74 -3.86 13.11
C MET A 150 -3.01 -3.01 12.95
N GLY A 151 -4.17 -3.64 12.67
CA GLY A 151 -5.44 -2.95 12.49
C GLY A 151 -5.48 -2.05 11.27
N ILE A 152 -4.69 -2.36 10.25
CA ILE A 152 -4.66 -1.64 8.97
C ILE A 152 -5.62 -2.34 8.03
N GLN A 153 -6.58 -1.62 7.46
CA GLN A 153 -7.45 -2.15 6.43
C GLN A 153 -6.65 -2.45 5.17
N TRP A 154 -7.15 -3.33 4.32
CA TRP A 154 -6.42 -3.72 3.12
C TRP A 154 -7.37 -4.04 1.98
N HIS A 155 -6.93 -3.83 0.75
CA HIS A 155 -7.62 -4.25 -0.46
C HIS A 155 -6.58 -4.75 -1.45
N VAL A 156 -6.90 -5.79 -2.22
CA VAL A 156 -5.97 -6.40 -3.17
C VAL A 156 -6.50 -6.21 -4.58
N LEU A 157 -5.68 -5.63 -5.45
CA LEU A 157 -5.86 -5.65 -6.89
C LEU A 157 -4.95 -6.73 -7.48
N VAL A 158 -5.53 -7.61 -8.28
CA VAL A 158 -4.80 -8.67 -9.02
C VAL A 158 -5.14 -8.63 -10.50
N ASP A 159 -4.18 -9.06 -11.29
CA ASP A 159 -4.29 -9.30 -12.71
C ASP A 159 -5.20 -10.53 -12.99
N GLY A 160 -5.64 -10.67 -14.23
CA GLY A 160 -6.50 -11.79 -14.65
C GLY A 160 -5.72 -12.98 -15.21
N ASP A 161 -4.39 -12.97 -15.13
CA ASP A 161 -3.54 -14.07 -15.53
C ASP A 161 -3.54 -15.24 -14.52
N GLU A 162 -2.72 -16.27 -14.76
CA GLU A 162 -2.65 -17.43 -13.88
C GLU A 162 -2.01 -17.13 -12.52
N ALA A 163 -1.16 -16.12 -12.41
CA ALA A 163 -0.58 -15.70 -11.13
C ALA A 163 -1.62 -14.93 -10.30
N GLY A 164 -2.29 -13.95 -10.91
CA GLY A 164 -3.40 -13.19 -10.34
C GLY A 164 -4.53 -14.07 -9.83
N LYS A 165 -4.88 -15.15 -10.55
CA LYS A 165 -5.84 -16.16 -10.06
C LYS A 165 -5.37 -16.87 -8.78
N LYS A 166 -4.08 -17.18 -8.65
CA LYS A 166 -3.51 -17.79 -7.42
C LYS A 166 -3.50 -16.79 -6.25
N TYR A 167 -3.24 -15.52 -6.52
CA TYR A 167 -3.34 -14.45 -5.52
C TYR A 167 -4.78 -14.26 -5.07
N ALA A 168 -5.75 -14.21 -5.99
CA ALA A 168 -7.18 -14.17 -5.69
C ALA A 168 -7.61 -15.36 -4.82
N ALA A 169 -7.20 -16.58 -5.18
CA ALA A 169 -7.49 -17.78 -4.38
C ALA A 169 -6.88 -17.71 -2.97
N THR A 170 -5.67 -17.15 -2.85
CA THR A 170 -5.04 -16.90 -1.55
C THR A 170 -5.85 -15.93 -0.70
N VAL A 171 -6.32 -14.82 -1.28
CA VAL A 171 -7.17 -13.84 -0.59
C VAL A 171 -8.48 -14.48 -0.14
N ARG A 172 -9.17 -15.20 -1.02
CA ARG A 172 -10.40 -15.93 -0.68
C ARG A 172 -10.21 -16.91 0.47
N GLY A 173 -9.09 -17.65 0.45
CA GLY A 173 -8.73 -18.56 1.54
C GLY A 173 -8.53 -17.84 2.88
N LEU A 174 -7.91 -16.65 2.89
CA LEU A 174 -7.73 -15.83 4.09
C LEU A 174 -9.03 -15.21 4.62
N LEU A 175 -10.04 -15.10 3.76
CA LEU A 175 -11.38 -14.59 4.06
C LEU A 175 -12.39 -15.73 4.32
N ASN A 176 -11.93 -16.99 4.43
CA ASN A 176 -12.79 -18.17 4.59
C ASN A 176 -13.89 -18.29 3.53
N ASN A 177 -13.64 -17.78 2.31
CA ASN A 177 -14.60 -17.71 1.20
C ASN A 177 -15.88 -16.91 1.50
N ASP A 178 -15.81 -15.95 2.42
CA ASP A 178 -16.89 -14.99 2.65
C ASP A 178 -17.01 -14.03 1.45
N ARG A 179 -18.17 -14.05 0.79
CA ARG A 179 -18.43 -13.26 -0.42
C ARG A 179 -18.56 -11.76 -0.16
N GLU A 180 -19.05 -11.37 1.02
CA GLU A 180 -19.16 -9.95 1.38
C GLU A 180 -17.76 -9.38 1.61
N LEU A 181 -16.94 -10.10 2.38
CA LEU A 181 -15.55 -9.71 2.60
C LEU A 181 -14.72 -9.76 1.32
N GLU A 182 -14.96 -10.72 0.43
CA GLU A 182 -14.26 -10.78 -0.87
C GLU A 182 -14.52 -9.50 -1.67
N ARG A 183 -15.78 -9.04 -1.73
CA ARG A 183 -16.12 -7.79 -2.43
C ARG A 183 -15.38 -6.60 -1.85
N ASP A 184 -15.17 -6.56 -0.54
CA ASP A 184 -14.50 -5.42 0.11
C ASP A 184 -12.98 -5.49 0.01
N HIS A 185 -12.40 -6.68 -0.15
CA HIS A 185 -10.95 -6.90 -0.07
C HIS A 185 -10.27 -7.34 -1.38
N LEU A 186 -11.03 -7.64 -2.44
CA LEU A 186 -10.49 -8.14 -3.70
C LEU A 186 -11.10 -7.46 -4.93
N THR A 187 -10.23 -7.10 -5.87
CA THR A 187 -10.58 -6.74 -7.25
C THR A 187 -9.68 -7.51 -8.20
N SER A 188 -10.29 -8.26 -9.12
CA SER A 188 -9.55 -8.95 -10.19
C SER A 188 -9.83 -8.26 -11.53
N LEU A 189 -8.78 -7.99 -12.30
CA LEU A 189 -8.93 -7.39 -13.62
C LEU A 189 -9.57 -8.40 -14.60
N PRO A 190 -10.55 -7.97 -15.42
CA PRO A 190 -11.14 -8.80 -16.48
C PRO A 190 -10.27 -8.81 -17.75
N ALA A 191 -8.94 -8.81 -17.59
CA ALA A 191 -7.95 -8.82 -18.65
C ALA A 191 -6.68 -9.50 -18.14
N LEU A 192 -5.73 -9.78 -19.05
CA LEU A 192 -4.51 -10.49 -18.67
C LEU A 192 -3.72 -9.73 -17.59
N ASP A 193 -3.54 -8.43 -17.79
CA ASP A 193 -2.80 -7.51 -16.94
C ASP A 193 -3.40 -6.10 -17.06
N MET A 194 -2.81 -5.13 -16.35
CA MET A 194 -3.21 -3.72 -16.40
C MET A 194 -3.14 -3.14 -17.82
N GLU A 195 -2.14 -3.49 -18.63
CA GLU A 195 -2.00 -2.94 -19.98
C GLU A 195 -3.10 -3.43 -20.93
N HIS A 196 -3.40 -4.73 -20.90
CA HIS A 196 -4.51 -5.29 -21.68
C HIS A 196 -5.86 -4.76 -21.19
N PHE A 197 -5.99 -4.51 -19.88
CA PHE A 197 -7.19 -3.89 -19.32
C PHE A 197 -7.37 -2.49 -19.89
N MET A 198 -6.38 -1.61 -19.75
CA MET A 198 -6.47 -0.21 -20.20
C MET A 198 -6.65 -0.09 -21.72
N TYR A 199 -5.97 -0.91 -22.52
CA TYR A 199 -6.19 -0.99 -23.97
C TYR A 199 -7.68 -1.23 -24.29
N ARG A 200 -8.32 -2.20 -23.62
CA ARG A 200 -9.74 -2.52 -23.84
C ARG A 200 -10.71 -1.46 -23.30
N GLN A 201 -10.24 -0.59 -22.39
CA GLN A 201 -11.03 0.52 -21.86
C GLN A 201 -10.92 1.79 -22.71
N GLY A 202 -10.46 1.67 -23.96
CA GLY A 202 -10.44 2.76 -24.93
C GLY A 202 -9.17 3.61 -24.92
N PHE A 203 -8.08 3.11 -24.33
CA PHE A 203 -6.77 3.77 -24.38
C PHE A 203 -5.87 3.21 -25.49
N ASP A 204 -6.42 2.46 -26.44
CA ASP A 204 -5.70 1.78 -27.51
C ASP A 204 -4.87 2.74 -28.40
N ASP A 205 -5.37 3.95 -28.63
CA ASP A 205 -4.66 5.02 -29.34
C ASP A 205 -3.33 5.42 -28.65
N VAL A 206 -3.26 5.36 -27.32
CA VAL A 206 -2.01 5.61 -26.57
C VAL A 206 -0.99 4.52 -26.91
N TYR A 207 -1.42 3.26 -26.92
CA TYR A 207 -0.55 2.13 -27.25
C TYR A 207 -0.08 2.19 -28.71
N HIS A 208 -0.95 2.52 -29.66
CA HIS A 208 -0.58 2.69 -31.07
C HIS A 208 0.39 3.84 -31.28
N ARG A 209 0.14 5.00 -30.64
CA ARG A 209 1.01 6.16 -30.67
C ARG A 209 2.41 5.83 -30.14
N VAL A 210 2.49 5.22 -28.96
CA VAL A 210 3.78 4.83 -28.35
C VAL A 210 4.48 3.75 -29.17
N ALA A 211 3.74 2.77 -29.72
CA ALA A 211 4.30 1.73 -30.58
C ALA A 211 4.72 2.25 -31.98
N GLN A 212 4.37 3.49 -32.34
CA GLN A 212 4.49 4.05 -33.68
C GLN A 212 3.88 3.12 -34.73
N ILE A 213 2.64 2.68 -34.49
CA ILE A 213 1.84 1.90 -35.42
C ILE A 213 0.65 2.76 -35.84
N PRO A 214 0.36 2.92 -37.14
CA PRO A 214 -0.88 3.57 -37.57
C PRO A 214 -2.11 2.75 -37.13
N ASP A 215 -3.17 3.41 -36.66
CA ASP A 215 -4.39 2.78 -36.13
C ASP A 215 -5.07 1.82 -37.14
N ASN A 216 -4.86 2.04 -38.43
CA ASN A 216 -5.42 1.22 -39.52
C ASN A 216 -4.69 -0.10 -39.80
N VAL A 217 -3.61 -0.42 -39.09
CA VAL A 217 -2.91 -1.70 -39.30
C VAL A 217 -3.62 -2.80 -38.50
N PRO A 218 -4.10 -3.89 -39.13
CA PRO A 218 -4.70 -5.02 -38.43
C PRO A 218 -3.63 -5.81 -37.69
N MET A 219 -3.23 -5.30 -36.52
CA MET A 219 -2.26 -5.94 -35.63
C MET A 219 -2.97 -6.46 -34.39
N ASN A 220 -2.59 -7.66 -33.97
CA ASN A 220 -3.09 -8.24 -32.72
C ASN A 220 -2.71 -7.33 -31.53
N MET A 221 -3.70 -6.99 -30.70
CA MET A 221 -3.55 -6.21 -29.45
C MET A 221 -2.29 -6.56 -28.66
N ARG A 222 -2.02 -7.86 -28.48
CA ARG A 222 -0.85 -8.33 -27.72
C ARG A 222 0.46 -7.84 -28.34
N ARG A 223 0.57 -7.82 -29.67
CA ARG A 223 1.76 -7.33 -30.39
C ARG A 223 1.90 -5.82 -30.27
N VAL A 224 0.80 -5.06 -30.31
CA VAL A 224 0.82 -3.60 -30.12
C VAL A 224 1.33 -3.28 -28.71
N ILE A 225 0.76 -3.90 -27.68
CA ILE A 225 1.17 -3.72 -26.29
C ILE A 225 2.64 -4.11 -26.10
N THR A 226 3.07 -5.28 -26.59
CA THR A 226 4.49 -5.70 -26.50
C THR A 226 5.43 -4.69 -27.17
N LYS A 227 5.06 -4.16 -28.35
CA LYS A 227 5.89 -3.17 -29.06
C LYS A 227 5.93 -1.82 -28.35
N ALA A 228 4.81 -1.39 -27.75
CA ALA A 228 4.76 -0.18 -26.93
C ALA A 228 5.68 -0.32 -25.70
N ILE A 229 5.56 -1.42 -24.95
CA ILE A 229 6.40 -1.71 -23.78
C ILE A 229 7.89 -1.76 -24.15
N HIS A 230 8.25 -2.37 -25.29
CA HIS A 230 9.64 -2.40 -25.74
C HIS A 230 10.20 -1.00 -26.05
N ARG A 231 9.36 -0.03 -26.39
CA ARG A 231 9.78 1.33 -26.74
C ARG A 231 9.84 2.28 -25.54
N SER A 232 8.92 2.16 -24.59
CA SER A 232 8.75 3.11 -23.48
C SER A 232 8.72 2.44 -22.11
N SER A 233 9.23 1.23 -21.96
CA SER A 233 9.11 0.43 -20.73
C SER A 233 7.65 0.21 -20.27
N LYS A 234 7.44 -0.55 -19.19
CA LYS A 234 6.10 -0.68 -18.58
C LYS A 234 5.72 0.57 -17.76
N PRO A 235 6.60 1.10 -16.87
CA PRO A 235 6.27 2.29 -16.09
C PRO A 235 5.96 3.52 -16.96
N ASP A 236 6.77 3.84 -17.98
CA ASP A 236 6.50 5.07 -18.75
C ASP A 236 5.24 4.92 -19.61
N LEU A 237 4.93 3.71 -20.09
CA LEU A 237 3.65 3.43 -20.76
C LEU A 237 2.46 3.62 -19.81
N ALA A 238 2.58 3.17 -18.56
CA ALA A 238 1.58 3.41 -17.52
C ALA A 238 1.39 4.90 -17.25
N ILE A 239 2.47 5.67 -17.16
CA ILE A 239 2.44 7.12 -16.98
C ILE A 239 1.73 7.79 -18.17
N GLU A 240 2.05 7.42 -19.40
CA GLU A 240 1.40 7.96 -20.61
C GLU A 240 -0.11 7.70 -20.63
N VAL A 241 -0.53 6.47 -20.31
CA VAL A 241 -1.94 6.10 -20.21
C VAL A 241 -2.63 6.91 -19.11
N ALA A 242 -1.97 7.06 -17.96
CA ALA A 242 -2.53 7.81 -16.85
C ALA A 242 -2.64 9.30 -17.17
N MET A 243 -1.62 9.92 -17.79
CA MET A 243 -1.67 11.31 -18.26
C MET A 243 -2.78 11.53 -19.29
N GLU A 244 -2.96 10.58 -20.21
CA GLU A 244 -4.03 10.64 -21.21
C GLU A 244 -5.42 10.54 -20.55
N ALA A 245 -5.60 9.68 -19.56
CA ALA A 245 -6.82 9.63 -18.78
C ALA A 245 -7.13 10.98 -18.12
N GLY A 246 -6.10 11.68 -17.66
CA GLY A 246 -6.21 13.01 -17.07
C GLY A 246 -6.67 14.07 -18.08
N ARG A 247 -6.22 13.98 -19.33
CA ARG A 247 -6.67 14.87 -20.41
C ARG A 247 -8.13 14.61 -20.79
N ARG A 248 -8.53 13.34 -20.83
CA ARG A 248 -9.91 12.93 -21.18
C ARG A 248 -10.92 13.17 -20.05
N GLY A 249 -10.43 13.35 -18.83
CA GLY A 249 -11.24 13.62 -17.66
C GLY A 249 -11.79 12.35 -17.00
N VAL A 250 -12.57 12.56 -15.93
CA VAL A 250 -13.01 11.50 -15.02
C VAL A 250 -13.78 10.39 -15.73
N ASP A 251 -14.54 10.71 -16.78
CA ASP A 251 -15.35 9.74 -17.50
C ASP A 251 -14.54 8.67 -18.24
N ALA A 252 -13.29 8.97 -18.58
CA ALA A 252 -12.37 7.99 -19.18
C ALA A 252 -11.82 6.96 -18.18
N VAL A 253 -11.91 7.23 -16.87
CA VAL A 253 -11.43 6.28 -15.86
C VAL A 253 -12.37 5.06 -15.81
N PRO A 254 -11.84 3.82 -15.95
CA PRO A 254 -12.67 2.62 -15.97
C PRO A 254 -13.57 2.47 -14.74
N THR A 255 -14.83 2.13 -14.95
CA THR A 255 -15.83 1.96 -13.88
C THR A 255 -15.41 0.95 -12.81
N LEU A 256 -14.67 -0.10 -13.19
CA LEU A 256 -14.11 -1.07 -12.26
C LEU A 256 -13.18 -0.40 -11.23
N LEU A 257 -12.28 0.47 -11.70
CA LEU A 257 -11.32 1.18 -10.86
C LEU A 257 -12.02 2.23 -10.00
N LYS A 258 -12.99 2.99 -10.55
CA LYS A 258 -13.83 3.92 -9.76
C LYS A 258 -14.52 3.22 -8.59
N LYS A 259 -15.10 2.03 -8.82
CA LYS A 259 -15.72 1.20 -7.78
C LYS A 259 -14.70 0.67 -6.78
N MET A 260 -13.50 0.32 -7.22
CA MET A 260 -12.41 -0.07 -6.32
C MET A 260 -11.98 1.10 -5.44
N PHE A 261 -11.76 2.29 -6.00
CA PHE A 261 -11.38 3.49 -5.23
C PHE A 261 -12.41 3.81 -4.16
N SER A 262 -13.70 3.79 -4.51
CA SER A 262 -14.79 3.99 -3.56
C SER A 262 -14.75 3.00 -2.40
N ARG A 263 -14.47 1.71 -2.66
CA ARG A 263 -14.32 0.68 -1.63
C ARG A 263 -13.10 0.89 -0.74
N VAL A 264 -11.95 1.19 -1.34
CA VAL A 264 -10.70 1.45 -0.60
C VAL A 264 -10.84 2.67 0.30
N LEU A 265 -11.49 3.73 -0.17
CA LEU A 265 -11.79 4.92 0.63
C LEU A 265 -12.77 4.62 1.76
N TRP A 266 -13.81 3.82 1.50
CA TRP A 266 -14.73 3.37 2.54
C TRP A 266 -14.00 2.57 3.63
N LEU A 267 -13.11 1.65 3.24
CA LEU A 267 -12.25 0.93 4.18
C LEU A 267 -11.35 1.88 4.99
N ALA A 268 -10.73 2.85 4.33
CA ALA A 268 -9.83 3.81 4.97
C ALA A 268 -10.54 4.73 5.96
N ARG A 269 -11.74 5.21 5.63
CA ARG A 269 -12.58 6.01 6.53
C ARG A 269 -13.16 5.15 7.65
N GLY A 270 -13.29 3.85 7.43
CA GLY A 270 -13.94 2.90 8.34
C GLY A 270 -15.45 3.10 8.35
N ARG A 271 -16.15 2.35 9.22
CA ARG A 271 -17.51 2.69 9.65
C ARG A 271 -17.48 3.91 10.60
N ALA A 272 -16.77 4.96 10.22
CA ALA A 272 -16.72 6.20 10.98
C ALA A 272 -18.01 6.98 10.69
N ASP A 273 -19.07 6.55 11.37
CA ASP A 273 -20.14 7.40 11.90
C ASP A 273 -20.29 7.03 13.39
#